data_AF-A0A497K3C6-F1
#
_entry.id   AF-A0A497K3C6-F1
#
_cell.length_a   1.000
_cell.length_b   1.000
_cell.length_c   1.000
_cell.angle_alpha   90.00
_cell.angle_beta   90.00
_cell.angle_gamma   90.00
#
_symmetry.space_group_name_H-M   'P 1'
#
loop_
_entity.id
_entity.type
_entity.pdbx_description
1 polymer ?
#
loop_
_entity_poly.entity_id
_entity_poly.type
_entity_poly.pdbx_seq_one_letter_code
_entity_poly.pdbx_strand_id
1 'polypeptide(L)'
;MKRLNISYIKPNIRVLGVHVRELDHLFLVVCVVFRGGKTLDGVISGVFSRDGITKGVVGLVRESKHYGQVRVIILDDETLPSSSCLDIQLIYEELGLPVIYLHRGDGFDPRFMTRWRNRVVEPYGLTEGTVERILNLVFDKGVGMLRVAHLIARNLDLMHNV
;
A
#
# COMPACT_ATOMS: atom_id res chain seq x y z
N MET A 1 19.15 5.81 -7.61
CA MET A 1 17.69 6.07 -7.73
C MET A 1 17.37 7.47 -7.21
N LYS A 2 16.55 8.25 -7.92
CA LYS A 2 16.19 9.62 -7.52
C LYS A 2 15.07 9.59 -6.48
N ARG A 3 15.31 10.15 -5.28
CA ARG A 3 14.27 10.32 -4.25
C ARG A 3 13.53 11.64 -4.46
N LEU A 4 12.20 11.62 -4.37
CA LEU A 4 11.36 12.81 -4.48
C LEU A 4 11.31 13.55 -3.14
N ASN A 5 11.67 14.83 -3.14
CA ASN A 5 11.48 15.74 -2.02
C ASN A 5 10.36 16.72 -2.33
N ILE A 6 9.20 16.56 -1.69
CA ILE A 6 7.99 17.33 -1.98
C ILE A 6 7.75 18.33 -0.84
N SER A 7 7.89 19.63 -1.14
CA SER A 7 7.62 20.71 -0.18
C SER A 7 6.14 20.85 0.19
N TYR A 8 5.25 20.54 -0.76
CA TYR A 8 3.81 20.66 -0.60
C TYR A 8 3.08 19.45 -1.20
N ILE A 9 2.31 18.75 -0.37
CA ILE A 9 1.42 17.67 -0.81
C ILE A 9 0.06 18.25 -1.14
N LYS A 10 -0.41 18.03 -2.37
CA LYS A 10 -1.75 18.44 -2.76
C LYS A 10 -2.79 17.77 -1.86
N PRO A 11 -3.77 18.50 -1.29
CA PRO A 11 -4.79 17.93 -0.41
C PRO A 11 -5.61 16.81 -1.06
N ASN A 12 -5.69 16.77 -2.39
CA ASN A 12 -6.40 15.77 -3.17
C ASN A 12 -5.47 14.70 -3.78
N ILE A 13 -4.28 14.49 -3.22
CA ILE A 13 -3.39 13.38 -3.61
C ILE A 13 -4.15 12.06 -3.57
N ARG A 14 -3.92 11.19 -4.56
CA ARG A 14 -4.43 9.83 -4.55
C ARG A 14 -3.38 8.87 -4.06
N VAL A 15 -3.75 8.15 -3.01
CA VAL A 15 -2.93 7.15 -2.35
C VAL A 15 -3.61 5.81 -2.58
N LEU A 16 -2.81 4.80 -2.90
CA LEU A 16 -3.30 3.44 -3.02
C LEU A 16 -2.87 2.65 -1.78
N GLY A 17 -3.82 2.05 -1.09
CA GLY A 17 -3.55 1.09 -0.01
C GLY A 17 -3.68 -0.33 -0.52
N VAL A 18 -2.76 -1.21 -0.14
CA VAL A 18 -2.82 -2.65 -0.46
C VAL A 18 -3.08 -3.42 0.83
N HIS A 19 -4.09 -4.29 0.80
CA HIS A 19 -4.34 -5.30 1.83
C HIS A 19 -4.28 -6.67 1.17
N VAL A 20 -3.68 -7.64 1.86
CA VAL A 20 -3.64 -9.02 1.43
C VAL A 20 -4.28 -9.86 2.51
N ARG A 21 -5.05 -10.86 2.10
CA ARG A 21 -5.63 -11.84 3.00
C ARG A 21 -5.30 -13.23 2.50
N GLU A 22 -4.78 -14.07 3.39
CA GLU A 22 -4.61 -15.49 3.14
C GLU A 22 -5.98 -16.17 3.13
N LEU A 23 -6.25 -16.88 2.05
CA LEU A 23 -7.29 -17.90 1.89
C LEU A 23 -6.59 -19.27 1.93
N ASP A 24 -7.32 -20.38 1.85
CA ASP A 24 -6.75 -21.74 2.00
C ASP A 24 -5.42 -21.97 1.24
N HIS A 25 -5.44 -21.87 -0.08
CA HIS A 25 -4.25 -22.06 -0.93
C HIS A 25 -3.96 -20.84 -1.82
N LEU A 26 -4.65 -19.74 -1.56
CA LEU A 26 -4.69 -18.55 -2.39
C LEU A 26 -4.62 -17.29 -1.51
N PHE A 27 -4.43 -16.15 -2.15
CA PHE A 27 -4.34 -14.86 -1.50
C PHE A 27 -5.26 -13.88 -2.20
N LEU A 28 -6.20 -13.32 -1.44
CA LEU A 28 -7.03 -12.22 -1.88
C LEU A 28 -6.24 -10.92 -1.70
N VAL A 29 -5.98 -10.23 -2.80
CA VAL A 29 -5.40 -8.89 -2.82
C VAL A 29 -6.53 -7.89 -3.01
N VAL A 30 -6.59 -6.87 -2.13
CA VAL A 30 -7.51 -5.74 -2.23
C VAL A 30 -6.72 -4.44 -2.23
N CYS A 31 -6.80 -3.71 -3.32
CA CYS A 31 -6.24 -2.39 -3.50
C CYS A 31 -7.36 -1.35 -3.37
N VAL A 32 -7.19 -0.37 -2.50
CA VAL A 32 -8.13 0.76 -2.34
C VAL A 32 -7.45 2.06 -2.74
N VAL A 33 -8.14 2.91 -3.50
CA VAL A 33 -7.64 4.23 -3.89
C VAL A 33 -8.35 5.29 -3.07
N PHE A 34 -7.60 6.07 -2.30
CA PHE A 34 -8.12 7.15 -1.49
C PHE A 34 -7.64 8.51 -1.99
N ARG A 35 -8.55 9.47 -2.07
CA ARG A 35 -8.26 10.87 -2.37
C ARG A 35 -8.20 11.67 -1.07
N GLY A 36 -7.06 12.32 -0.83
CA GLY A 36 -6.83 13.16 0.34
C GLY A 36 -7.00 12.45 1.67
N GLY A 37 -6.80 11.13 1.70
CA GLY A 37 -6.99 10.28 2.88
C GLY A 37 -8.44 10.07 3.32
N LYS A 38 -9.43 10.70 2.67
CA LYS A 38 -10.82 10.75 3.18
C LYS A 38 -11.83 10.04 2.30
N THR A 39 -11.67 10.15 0.98
CA THR A 39 -12.68 9.69 0.02
C THR A 39 -12.16 8.45 -0.70
N LEU A 40 -12.92 7.35 -0.65
CA LEU A 40 -12.66 6.17 -1.46
C LEU A 40 -13.03 6.46 -2.92
N ASP A 41 -12.03 6.48 -3.79
CA ASP A 41 -12.17 6.72 -5.24
C ASP A 41 -12.36 5.43 -6.04
N GLY A 42 -11.91 4.29 -5.50
CA GLY A 42 -12.01 3.01 -6.19
C GLY A 42 -11.46 1.84 -5.37
N VAL A 43 -11.88 0.65 -5.75
CA VAL A 43 -11.45 -0.63 -5.20
C VAL A 43 -11.11 -1.53 -6.39
N ILE A 44 -9.97 -2.21 -6.31
CA ILE A 44 -9.52 -3.19 -7.28
C ILE A 44 -9.11 -4.42 -6.49
N SER A 45 -9.51 -5.62 -6.90
CA SER A 45 -9.19 -6.85 -6.19
C SER A 45 -8.92 -8.00 -7.15
N GLY A 46 -8.17 -9.00 -6.66
CA GLY A 46 -7.88 -10.22 -7.39
C GLY A 46 -7.41 -11.32 -6.45
N VAL A 47 -7.51 -12.57 -6.92
CA VAL A 47 -7.08 -13.75 -6.16
C VAL A 47 -5.89 -14.37 -6.87
N PHE A 48 -4.82 -14.64 -6.12
CA PHE A 48 -3.56 -15.11 -6.66
C PHE A 48 -3.00 -16.29 -5.85
N SER A 49 -2.15 -17.10 -6.47
CA SER A 49 -1.30 -18.04 -5.74
C SER A 49 -0.23 -17.29 -4.92
N ARG A 50 0.39 -17.97 -3.97
CA ARG A 50 1.44 -17.42 -3.10
C ARG A 50 2.56 -16.69 -3.87
N ASP A 51 3.06 -17.31 -4.93
CA ASP A 51 4.16 -16.76 -5.75
C ASP A 51 3.67 -15.66 -6.72
N GLY A 52 2.36 -15.56 -6.91
CA GLY A 52 1.73 -14.61 -7.82
C GLY A 52 1.38 -13.27 -7.19
N ILE A 53 1.44 -13.13 -5.85
CA ILE A 53 0.90 -11.94 -5.15
C ILE A 53 1.55 -10.64 -5.67
N THR A 54 2.88 -10.58 -5.74
CA THR A 54 3.61 -9.38 -6.16
C THR A 54 3.24 -8.97 -7.59
N LYS A 55 3.27 -9.92 -8.53
CA LYS A 55 2.89 -9.65 -9.93
C LYS A 55 1.39 -9.35 -10.06
N GLY A 56 0.56 -9.95 -9.21
CA GLY A 56 -0.86 -9.65 -9.08
C GLY A 56 -1.13 -8.22 -8.67
N VAL A 57 -0.46 -7.71 -7.63
CA VAL A 57 -0.53 -6.30 -7.22
C VAL A 57 -0.13 -5.39 -8.39
N VAL A 58 1.00 -5.68 -9.05
CA VAL A 58 1.47 -4.90 -10.20
C VAL A 58 0.41 -4.87 -11.32
N GLY A 59 -0.15 -6.02 -11.68
CA GLY A 59 -1.20 -6.13 -12.70
C GLY A 59 -2.45 -5.34 -12.33
N LEU A 60 -3.01 -5.59 -11.14
CA LEU A 60 -4.21 -4.89 -10.65
C LEU A 60 -4.02 -3.37 -10.66
N VAL A 61 -2.87 -2.88 -10.22
CA VAL A 61 -2.61 -1.44 -10.17
C VAL A 61 -2.45 -0.86 -11.57
N ARG A 62 -1.64 -1.50 -12.43
CA ARG A 62 -1.33 -1.04 -13.79
C ARG A 62 -2.55 -1.04 -14.72
N GLU A 63 -3.41 -2.04 -14.60
CA GLU A 63 -4.63 -2.18 -15.41
C GLU A 63 -5.79 -1.30 -14.88
N SER A 64 -5.68 -0.77 -13.67
CA SER A 64 -6.70 0.09 -13.11
C SER A 64 -6.77 1.45 -13.83
N LYS A 65 -8.00 1.97 -13.98
CA LYS A 65 -8.25 3.36 -14.42
C LYS A 65 -7.61 4.42 -13.52
N HIS A 66 -7.12 4.03 -12.34
CA HIS A 66 -6.52 4.93 -11.35
C HIS A 66 -5.00 5.03 -11.49
N TYR A 67 -4.33 4.17 -12.25
CA TYR A 67 -2.87 4.10 -12.34
C TYR A 67 -2.20 5.48 -12.57
N GLY A 68 -2.64 6.22 -13.58
CA GLY A 68 -2.10 7.56 -13.89
C GLY A 68 -2.40 8.65 -12.85
N GLN A 69 -3.30 8.38 -11.89
CA GLN A 69 -3.72 9.33 -10.87
C GLN A 69 -3.15 9.03 -9.48
N VAL A 70 -2.82 7.77 -9.19
CA VAL A 70 -2.12 7.37 -7.96
C VAL A 70 -0.75 8.04 -7.92
N ARG A 71 -0.32 8.44 -6.73
CA ARG A 71 0.97 9.11 -6.51
C ARG A 71 1.88 8.38 -5.53
N VAL A 72 1.31 7.51 -4.72
CA VAL A 72 2.05 6.72 -3.73
C VAL A 72 1.22 5.49 -3.37
N ILE A 73 1.91 4.38 -3.17
CA ILE A 73 1.36 3.13 -2.66
C ILE A 73 1.76 3.00 -1.19
N ILE A 74 0.85 2.59 -0.32
CA ILE A 74 1.11 2.32 1.09
C ILE A 74 0.77 0.85 1.38
N LEU A 75 1.74 0.16 1.97
CA LEU A 75 1.60 -1.21 2.49
C LEU A 75 1.95 -1.20 3.99
N ASP A 76 1.36 -2.13 4.72
CA ASP A 76 1.50 -2.20 6.18
C ASP A 76 1.47 -3.65 6.64
N ASP A 77 2.54 -4.11 7.30
CA ASP A 77 2.69 -5.48 7.80
C ASP A 77 1.58 -5.94 8.76
N GLU A 78 0.92 -5.05 9.48
CA GLU A 78 -0.23 -5.39 10.33
C GLU A 78 -1.44 -5.86 9.50
N THR A 79 -1.43 -5.55 8.21
CA THR A 79 -2.50 -5.82 7.27
C THR A 79 -2.06 -6.77 6.15
N LEU A 80 -0.89 -7.40 6.29
CA LEU A 80 -0.37 -8.40 5.37
C LEU A 80 -0.12 -9.70 6.14
N PRO A 81 -0.48 -10.87 5.59
CA PRO A 81 -0.11 -12.14 6.19
C PRO A 81 1.41 -12.28 6.20
N SER A 82 2.00 -12.80 7.27
CA SER A 82 3.44 -13.10 7.32
C SER A 82 3.87 -14.12 6.25
N SER A 83 2.91 -14.90 5.75
CA SER A 83 3.05 -15.84 4.64
C SER A 83 3.07 -15.19 3.26
N SER A 84 2.70 -13.90 3.14
CA SER A 84 2.71 -13.19 1.86
C SER A 84 4.15 -12.84 1.46
N CYS A 85 4.65 -13.49 0.40
CA CYS A 85 5.98 -13.24 -0.16
C CYS A 85 5.96 -12.01 -1.09
N LEU A 86 5.59 -10.86 -0.55
CA LEU A 86 5.53 -9.58 -1.26
C LEU A 86 6.94 -9.00 -1.43
N ASP A 87 7.34 -8.75 -2.68
CA ASP A 87 8.57 -8.03 -2.99
C ASP A 87 8.25 -6.55 -3.24
N ILE A 88 8.48 -5.73 -2.20
CA ILE A 88 8.15 -4.30 -2.21
C ILE A 88 9.03 -3.51 -3.18
N GLN A 89 10.31 -3.88 -3.29
CA GLN A 89 11.24 -3.29 -4.25
C GLN A 89 10.76 -3.55 -5.68
N LEU A 90 10.35 -4.79 -5.99
CA LEU A 90 9.82 -5.14 -7.31
C LEU A 90 8.53 -4.37 -7.65
N ILE A 91 7.64 -4.14 -6.68
CA ILE A 91 6.44 -3.31 -6.87
C ILE A 91 6.84 -1.88 -7.26
N TYR A 92 7.80 -1.31 -6.54
CA TYR A 92 8.32 0.03 -6.84
C TYR A 92 8.94 0.11 -8.24
N GLU A 93 9.77 -0.87 -8.61
CA GLU A 93 10.48 -0.90 -9.89
C GLU A 93 9.51 -1.08 -11.08
N GLU A 94 8.55 -1.99 -10.96
CA GLU A 94 7.59 -2.30 -12.03
C GLU A 94 6.55 -1.19 -12.23
N LEU A 95 6.07 -0.59 -11.14
CA LEU A 95 5.04 0.46 -11.24
C LEU A 95 5.63 1.84 -11.43
N GLY A 96 6.91 2.06 -11.09
CA GLY A 96 7.52 3.39 -11.07
C GLY A 96 6.80 4.38 -10.13
N LEU A 97 5.91 3.88 -9.27
CA LEU A 97 5.17 4.64 -8.28
C LEU A 97 5.91 4.56 -6.94
N PRO A 98 6.08 5.68 -6.22
CA PRO A 98 6.66 5.64 -4.89
C PRO A 98 5.89 4.70 -3.95
N VAL A 99 6.62 3.96 -3.12
CA VAL A 99 6.04 3.00 -2.16
C VAL A 99 6.47 3.36 -0.74
N ILE A 100 5.52 3.30 0.19
CA ILE A 100 5.76 3.42 1.62
C ILE A 100 5.37 2.08 2.25
N TYR A 101 6.35 1.36 2.79
CA TYR A 101 6.10 0.15 3.55
C TYR A 101 6.23 0.42 5.04
N LEU A 102 5.18 0.14 5.80
CA LEU A 102 5.13 0.27 7.25
C LEU A 102 5.32 -1.10 7.89
N HIS A 103 6.23 -1.21 8.86
CA HIS A 103 6.38 -2.44 9.63
C HIS A 103 6.67 -2.21 11.12
N ARG A 104 6.46 -3.25 11.95
CA ARG A 104 6.78 -3.27 13.39
C ARG A 104 8.11 -3.97 13.74
N GLY A 105 8.83 -4.47 12.73
CA GLY A 105 10.04 -5.27 12.93
C GLY A 105 11.22 -4.53 13.60
N ASP A 106 12.10 -5.32 14.24
CA ASP A 106 13.29 -4.85 14.96
C ASP A 106 14.43 -4.42 14.02
N GLY A 107 14.36 -4.81 12.75
CA GLY A 107 15.28 -4.38 11.71
C GLY A 107 15.11 -2.90 11.41
N PHE A 108 16.12 -2.10 11.75
CA PHE A 108 16.16 -0.67 11.44
C PHE A 108 17.54 -0.29 10.92
N ASP A 109 17.62 0.05 9.63
CA ASP A 109 18.79 0.66 9.03
C ASP A 109 18.50 2.12 8.68
N PRO A 110 19.02 3.12 9.43
CA PRO A 110 18.74 4.53 9.19
C PRO A 110 19.23 5.05 7.83
N ARG A 111 20.03 4.27 7.09
CA ARG A 111 20.43 4.62 5.71
C ARG A 111 19.27 4.48 4.72
N PHE A 112 18.34 3.57 5.01
CA PHE A 112 17.24 3.21 4.11
C PHE A 112 15.86 3.43 4.74
N MET A 113 15.77 3.46 6.07
CA MET A 113 14.52 3.48 6.83
C MET A 113 14.41 4.74 7.68
N THR A 114 13.17 5.13 8.00
CA THR A 114 12.84 6.16 8.99
C THR A 114 11.85 5.60 10.00
N ARG A 115 11.56 6.36 11.06
CA ARG A 115 10.50 6.05 12.02
C ARG A 115 9.37 7.04 11.88
N TRP A 116 8.15 6.54 11.93
CA TRP A 116 6.96 7.34 12.03
C TRP A 116 6.07 6.79 13.13
N ARG A 117 5.85 7.57 14.19
CA ARG A 117 5.22 7.12 15.43
C ARG A 117 5.92 5.87 15.99
N ASN A 118 5.18 4.79 16.19
CA ASN A 118 5.67 3.50 16.67
C ASN A 118 5.96 2.50 15.53
N ARG A 119 6.11 2.98 14.29
CA ARG A 119 6.35 2.15 13.10
C ARG A 119 7.71 2.45 12.48
N VAL A 120 8.35 1.41 11.95
CA VAL A 120 9.46 1.55 11.00
C VAL A 120 8.86 1.76 9.62
N VAL A 121 9.47 2.67 8.86
CA VAL A 121 9.04 3.00 7.51
C VAL A 121 10.19 2.76 6.55
N GLU A 122 9.92 1.96 5.53
CA GLU A 122 10.81 1.73 4.41
C GLU A 122 10.29 2.47 3.16
N PRO A 123 10.87 3.63 2.83
CA PRO A 123 10.48 4.41 1.68
C PRO A 123 11.22 4.03 0.40
N TYR A 124 10.46 3.82 -0.66
CA TYR A 124 10.95 3.59 -2.01
C TYR A 124 10.61 4.79 -2.89
N GLY A 125 11.63 5.50 -3.35
CA GLY A 125 11.48 6.68 -4.22
C GLY A 125 11.10 8.00 -3.52
N LEU A 126 11.04 8.03 -2.18
CA LEU A 126 10.68 9.22 -1.39
C LEU A 126 11.77 9.63 -0.40
N THR A 127 11.81 10.92 -0.03
CA THR A 127 12.55 11.39 1.13
C THR A 127 11.75 11.22 2.41
N GLU A 128 12.44 11.13 3.56
CA GLU A 128 11.85 11.04 4.89
C GLU A 128 10.80 12.14 5.16
N GLY A 129 11.15 13.41 4.94
CA GLY A 129 10.21 14.52 5.15
C GLY A 129 8.98 14.46 4.23
N THR A 130 9.08 13.82 3.06
CA THR A 130 7.92 13.61 2.17
C THR A 130 7.02 12.49 2.72
N VAL A 131 7.64 11.39 3.18
CA VAL A 131 6.95 10.24 3.77
C VAL A 131 6.13 10.66 4.98
N GLU A 132 6.73 11.40 5.92
CA GLU A 132 6.06 11.88 7.12
C GLU A 132 4.82 12.72 6.78
N ARG A 133 4.94 13.64 5.82
CA ARG A 133 3.82 14.47 5.38
C ARG A 133 2.70 13.66 4.71
N ILE A 134 3.03 12.65 3.91
CA ILE A 134 2.03 11.73 3.30
C ILE A 134 1.31 10.96 4.41
N LEU A 135 2.06 10.37 5.34
CA LEU A 135 1.50 9.56 6.42
C LEU A 135 0.60 10.39 7.33
N ASN A 136 1.03 11.58 7.76
CA ASN A 136 0.20 12.49 8.55
C ASN A 136 -1.08 12.88 7.79
N LEU A 137 -1.01 13.15 6.48
CA LEU A 137 -2.20 13.45 5.69
C LEU A 137 -3.19 12.28 5.62
N VAL A 138 -2.69 11.06 5.41
CA VAL A 138 -3.51 9.85 5.21
C VAL A 138 -4.11 9.37 6.53
N PHE A 139 -3.31 9.29 7.58
CA PHE A 139 -3.68 8.66 8.84
C PHE A 139 -4.31 9.61 9.86
N ASP A 140 -4.01 10.91 9.81
CA ASP A 140 -4.54 11.86 10.83
C ASP A 140 -5.85 12.51 10.40
N LYS A 141 -6.13 12.54 9.10
CA LYS A 141 -7.31 13.21 8.54
C LYS A 141 -8.32 12.24 7.94
N GLY A 142 -8.08 10.93 7.97
CA GLY A 142 -8.78 9.94 7.14
C GLY A 142 -9.53 8.84 7.89
N VAL A 143 -10.47 8.21 7.19
CA VAL A 143 -10.91 6.85 7.55
C VAL A 143 -9.70 5.95 7.27
N GLY A 144 -9.27 5.13 8.23
CA GLY A 144 -8.08 4.29 8.07
C GLY A 144 -8.15 3.50 6.76
N MET A 145 -7.42 3.94 5.73
CA MET A 145 -7.51 3.41 4.37
C MET A 145 -7.32 1.90 4.35
N LEU A 146 -6.32 1.42 5.09
CA LEU A 146 -6.00 0.00 5.22
C LEU A 146 -7.07 -0.76 6.01
N ARG A 147 -7.75 -0.11 6.96
CA ARG A 147 -8.92 -0.67 7.65
C ARG A 147 -10.10 -0.82 6.69
N VAL A 148 -10.30 0.13 5.76
CA VAL A 148 -11.33 0.00 4.72
C VAL A 148 -11.01 -1.16 3.78
N ALA A 149 -9.75 -1.28 3.34
CA ALA A 149 -9.31 -2.42 2.53
C ALA A 149 -9.53 -3.76 3.27
N HIS A 150 -9.20 -3.82 4.56
CA HIS A 150 -9.46 -4.99 5.41
C HIS A 150 -10.95 -5.34 5.50
N LEU A 151 -11.83 -4.35 5.75
CA LEU A 151 -13.27 -4.58 5.82
C LEU A 151 -13.84 -5.08 4.49
N ILE A 152 -13.35 -4.55 3.36
CA ILE A 152 -13.74 -5.03 2.03
C ILE A 152 -13.28 -6.47 1.83
N ALA A 153 -12.00 -6.77 2.10
CA ALA A 153 -11.46 -8.12 1.96
C ALA A 153 -12.18 -9.13 2.84
N ARG A 154 -12.63 -8.74 4.04
CA ARG A 154 -13.43 -9.59 4.92
C ARG A 154 -14.77 -10.00 4.31
N ASN A 155 -15.39 -9.12 3.53
CA ASN A 155 -16.68 -9.39 2.90
C ASN A 155 -16.54 -10.07 1.53
N LEU A 156 -15.46 -9.84 0.80
CA LEU A 156 -15.19 -10.53 -0.47
C LEU A 156 -14.85 -12.02 -0.29
N ASP A 157 -14.20 -12.37 0.81
CA ASP A 157 -13.96 -13.77 1.19
C ASP A 157 -15.25 -14.60 1.26
N LEU A 158 -16.34 -14.00 1.75
CA LEU A 158 -17.65 -14.66 1.82
C LEU A 158 -18.24 -14.96 0.43
N MET A 159 -17.80 -14.25 -0.62
CA MET A 159 -18.27 -14.44 -2.00
C MET A 159 -17.47 -15.48 -2.77
N HIS A 160 -16.24 -15.80 -2.36
CA HIS A 160 -15.40 -16.81 -3.00
C HIS A 160 -15.54 -18.22 -2.40
N ASN A 161 -16.28 -18.35 -1.29
CA ASN A 161 -16.63 -19.61 -0.65
C ASN A 161 -18.03 -20.15 -1.05
N VAL A 162 -18.53 -19.77 -2.23
CA VAL A 162 -19.83 -20.22 -2.80
C VAL A 162 -19.60 -21.08 -4.03
#